data_AF-A0A1D1XPL7-F1
#
_entry.id   AF-A0A1D1XPL7-F1
#
_cell.length_a   1.000
_cell.length_b   1.000
_cell.length_c   1.000
_cell.angle_alpha   90.00
_cell.angle_beta   90.00
_cell.angle_gamma   90.00
#
_symmetry.space_group_name_H-M   'P 1'
#
loop_
_entity.id
_entity.type
_entity.pdbx_description
1 polymer ?
#
loop_
_entity_poly.entity_id
_entity_poly.type
_entity_poly.pdbx_seq_one_letter_code
_entity_poly.pdbx_strand_id
1 'polypeptide(L)'
;IVSTNLVGSIICTREAMRIMGSQKKGGHIFNMDGAGSDGRPTPRFAAYGATKRSVVHLTKSLQAELQMNEVKNVMVHNLSPGMVTTDLLMSGANTKQAKFFINILAEPPEPVAEYLVRCIRSIPSKGSMKPTYIRFLTGLKAYSQIFARLAFGTRRNRHLTED
;
A
#
# COMPACT_ATOMS: atom_id res chain seq x y z
N ILE A 1 12.60 1.77 11.68
CA ILE A 1 11.58 0.98 10.94
C ILE A 1 10.33 0.74 11.79
N VAL A 2 10.39 -0.02 12.90
CA VAL A 2 9.20 -0.33 13.71
C VAL A 2 8.54 0.92 14.29
N SER A 3 9.30 1.81 14.93
CA SER A 3 8.76 3.05 15.50
C SER A 3 8.08 3.92 14.45
N THR A 4 8.65 4.00 13.25
CA THR A 4 8.09 4.80 12.15
C THR A 4 6.86 4.13 11.52
N ASN A 5 7.00 2.89 11.05
CA ASN A 5 6.00 2.21 10.23
C ASN A 5 4.82 1.69 11.03
N LEU A 6 5.05 1.25 12.27
CA LEU A 6 4.00 0.62 13.08
C LEU A 6 3.54 1.57 14.19
N VAL A 7 4.45 1.99 15.08
CA VAL A 7 4.07 2.84 16.21
C VAL A 7 3.51 4.19 15.71
N GLY A 8 4.17 4.80 14.73
CA GLY A 8 3.68 6.02 14.08
C GLY A 8 2.29 5.84 13.46
N SER A 9 2.06 4.76 12.70
CA SER A 9 0.74 4.47 12.13
C SER A 9 -0.34 4.23 13.19
N ILE A 10 -0.02 3.57 14.30
CA ILE A 10 -0.96 3.38 15.42
C ILE A 10 -1.35 4.72 16.02
N ILE A 11 -0.36 5.56 16.37
CA ILE A 11 -0.60 6.86 17.01
C ILE A 11 -1.39 7.77 16.08
N CYS A 12 -0.96 7.92 14.83
CA CYS A 12 -1.64 8.76 13.85
C CYS A 12 -3.08 8.29 13.57
N THR A 13 -3.29 6.97 13.44
CA THR A 13 -4.64 6.43 13.22
C THR A 13 -5.52 6.69 14.44
N ARG A 14 -5.03 6.46 15.66
CA ARG A 14 -5.76 6.71 16.90
C ARG A 14 -6.21 8.17 17.01
N GLU A 15 -5.29 9.12 16.81
CA GLU A 15 -5.62 10.54 16.91
C GLU A 15 -6.57 10.99 15.79
N ALA A 16 -6.38 10.49 14.56
CA ALA A 16 -7.29 10.77 13.46
C ALA A 16 -8.71 10.25 13.76
N MET A 17 -8.85 9.02 14.27
CA MET A 17 -10.14 8.46 14.67
C MET A 17 -10.79 9.29 15.78
N ARG A 18 -10.03 9.72 16.79
CA ARG A 18 -10.52 10.56 17.88
C ARG A 18 -11.06 11.90 17.39
N ILE A 19 -10.30 12.58 16.52
CA ILE A 19 -10.68 13.89 15.97
C ILE A 19 -11.87 13.75 15.02
N MET A 20 -11.82 12.81 14.08
CA MET A 20 -12.91 12.62 13.10
C MET A 20 -14.20 12.11 13.77
N GLY A 21 -14.08 11.27 14.79
CA GLY A 21 -15.23 10.71 15.51
C GLY A 21 -16.06 11.76 16.22
N SER A 22 -15.44 12.83 16.74
CA SER A 22 -16.15 13.95 17.38
C SER A 22 -16.81 14.91 16.38
N GLN A 23 -16.50 14.80 15.09
CA GLN A 23 -17.07 15.64 14.05
C GLN A 23 -18.36 15.02 13.48
N LYS A 24 -19.39 15.85 13.29
CA LYS A 24 -20.67 15.42 12.68
C LYS A 24 -20.49 14.79 11.29
N LYS A 25 -19.52 15.28 10.50
CA LYS A 25 -19.22 14.76 9.16
C LYS A 25 -18.37 13.48 9.18
N GLY A 26 -17.71 13.17 10.29
CA GLY A 26 -16.83 12.02 10.37
C GLY A 26 -15.62 12.10 9.44
N GLY A 27 -15.11 10.95 8.99
CA GLY A 27 -13.99 10.93 8.06
C GLY A 27 -13.50 9.54 7.63
N HIS A 28 -12.51 9.55 6.74
CA HIS A 28 -11.89 8.36 6.17
C HIS A 28 -10.38 8.39 6.41
N ILE A 29 -9.84 7.31 6.94
CA ILE A 29 -8.40 7.15 7.23
C ILE A 29 -7.85 6.10 6.27
N PHE A 30 -6.78 6.43 5.55
CA PHE A 30 -6.16 5.53 4.58
C PHE A 30 -4.75 5.15 5.04
N ASN A 31 -4.59 3.94 5.55
CA ASN A 31 -3.30 3.41 5.97
C ASN A 31 -2.57 2.78 4.79
N MET A 32 -1.34 3.22 4.55
CA MET A 32 -0.54 2.77 3.42
C MET A 32 0.36 1.59 3.79
N ASP A 33 0.12 0.46 3.13
CA ASP A 33 0.96 -0.73 3.27
C ASP A 33 2.17 -0.71 2.30
N GLY A 34 2.75 -1.86 1.99
CA GLY A 34 3.91 -2.00 1.12
C GLY A 34 4.33 -3.46 0.97
N ALA A 35 5.51 -3.71 0.40
CA ALA A 35 6.01 -5.07 0.20
C ALA A 35 5.98 -5.90 1.50
N GLY A 36 5.54 -7.17 1.40
CA GLY A 36 5.33 -8.08 2.53
C GLY A 36 3.94 -7.98 3.18
N SER A 37 3.10 -7.01 2.78
CA SER A 37 1.75 -6.84 3.33
C SER A 37 0.81 -8.02 3.05
N ASP A 38 1.07 -8.79 2.00
CA ASP A 38 0.35 -10.02 1.65
C ASP A 38 0.80 -11.24 2.48
N GLY A 39 1.87 -11.13 3.25
CA GLY A 39 2.45 -12.19 4.07
C GLY A 39 3.57 -12.96 3.37
N ARG A 40 3.97 -12.57 2.14
CA ARG A 40 5.12 -13.16 1.47
C ARG A 40 6.43 -12.74 2.15
N PRO A 41 7.45 -13.61 2.18
CA PRO A 41 8.76 -13.25 2.72
C PRO A 41 9.36 -12.04 2.00
N THR A 42 10.10 -11.23 2.77
CA THR A 42 10.85 -10.08 2.26
C THR A 42 12.33 -10.22 2.64
N PRO A 43 13.09 -11.12 1.97
CA PRO A 43 14.51 -11.30 2.25
C PRO A 43 15.25 -9.97 2.23
N ARG A 44 16.20 -9.78 3.17
CA ARG A 44 16.95 -8.52 3.40
C ARG A 44 16.12 -7.34 3.93
N PHE A 45 14.80 -7.45 3.98
CA PHE A 45 13.87 -6.42 4.45
C PHE A 45 12.88 -6.97 5.49
N ALA A 46 13.27 -7.98 6.27
CA ALA A 46 12.38 -8.71 7.17
C ALA A 46 11.60 -7.80 8.13
N ALA A 47 12.28 -6.87 8.80
CA ALA A 47 11.62 -5.91 9.70
C ALA A 47 10.66 -4.98 8.96
N TYR A 48 11.01 -4.56 7.74
CA TYR A 48 10.13 -3.74 6.91
C TYR A 48 8.87 -4.51 6.53
N GLY A 49 9.00 -5.71 5.96
CA GLY A 49 7.85 -6.53 5.57
C GLY A 49 6.95 -6.90 6.74
N ALA A 50 7.54 -7.24 7.90
CA ALA A 50 6.80 -7.48 9.13
C ALA A 50 5.94 -6.26 9.51
N THR A 51 6.52 -5.06 9.55
CA THR A 51 5.75 -3.84 9.87
C THR A 51 4.65 -3.54 8.84
N LYS A 52 4.90 -3.77 7.55
CA LYS A 52 3.88 -3.57 6.50
C LYS A 52 2.73 -4.57 6.62
N ARG A 53 2.99 -5.80 7.05
CA ARG A 53 1.94 -6.77 7.38
C ARG A 53 1.16 -6.35 8.64
N SER A 54 1.84 -5.85 9.66
CA SER A 54 1.19 -5.35 10.88
C SER A 54 0.22 -4.20 10.59
N VAL A 55 0.54 -3.28 9.67
CA VAL A 55 -0.37 -2.18 9.28
C VAL A 55 -1.67 -2.70 8.64
N VAL A 56 -1.59 -3.73 7.80
CA VAL A 56 -2.79 -4.38 7.22
C VAL A 56 -3.61 -5.05 8.31
N HIS A 57 -2.96 -5.76 9.24
CA HIS A 57 -3.67 -6.39 10.35
C HIS A 57 -4.33 -5.36 11.27
N LEU A 58 -3.61 -4.33 11.68
CA LEU A 58 -4.12 -3.19 12.46
C LEU A 58 -5.38 -2.61 11.82
N THR A 59 -5.33 -2.35 10.51
CA THR A 59 -6.46 -1.76 9.80
C THR A 59 -7.68 -2.68 9.82
N LYS A 60 -7.50 -4.00 9.63
CA LYS A 60 -8.59 -4.98 9.72
C LYS A 60 -9.18 -5.07 11.12
N SER A 61 -8.35 -5.05 12.16
CA SER A 61 -8.82 -5.06 13.55
C SER A 61 -9.64 -3.80 13.85
N LEU A 62 -9.14 -2.62 13.48
CA LEU A 62 -9.87 -1.36 13.67
C LEU A 62 -11.20 -1.32 12.91
N GLN A 63 -11.27 -1.90 11.70
CA GLN A 63 -12.53 -2.03 10.97
C GLN A 63 -13.56 -2.87 11.73
N ALA A 64 -13.13 -3.99 12.33
CA ALA A 64 -13.99 -4.84 13.15
C ALA A 64 -14.40 -4.13 14.46
N GLU A 65 -13.46 -3.44 15.12
CA GLU A 65 -13.74 -2.66 16.34
C GLU A 65 -14.74 -1.52 16.08
N LEU A 66 -14.62 -0.81 14.95
CA LEU A 66 -15.59 0.21 14.56
C LEU A 66 -16.99 -0.37 14.38
N GLN A 67 -17.11 -1.56 13.80
CA GLN A 67 -18.38 -2.27 13.67
C GLN A 67 -18.93 -2.69 15.03
N MET A 68 -18.10 -3.27 15.90
CA MET A 68 -18.49 -3.71 17.26
C MET A 68 -18.98 -2.55 18.13
N ASN A 69 -18.36 -1.37 17.99
CA ASN A 69 -18.73 -0.17 18.74
C ASN A 69 -19.76 0.70 18.00
N GLU A 70 -20.38 0.18 16.93
CA GLU A 70 -21.41 0.85 16.13
C GLU A 70 -21.02 2.25 15.60
N VAL A 71 -19.73 2.48 15.36
CA VAL A 71 -19.22 3.75 14.83
C VAL A 71 -19.50 3.81 13.32
N LYS A 72 -20.36 4.73 12.91
CA LYS A 72 -20.86 4.84 11.52
C LYS A 72 -20.31 6.02 10.72
N ASN A 73 -19.65 6.98 11.38
CA ASN A 73 -19.13 8.21 10.75
C ASN A 73 -17.62 8.16 10.46
N VAL A 74 -16.87 7.22 11.02
CA VAL A 74 -15.44 7.05 10.75
C VAL A 74 -15.19 5.70 10.08
N MET A 75 -14.31 5.68 9.07
CA MET A 75 -13.90 4.44 8.42
C MET A 75 -12.39 4.40 8.18
N VAL A 76 -11.79 3.22 8.35
CA VAL A 76 -10.37 2.97 8.07
C VAL A 76 -10.23 2.07 6.85
N HIS A 77 -9.30 2.41 5.97
CA HIS A 77 -9.06 1.75 4.69
C HIS A 77 -7.58 1.38 4.55
N ASN A 78 -7.30 0.39 3.69
CA ASN A 78 -5.94 0.08 3.26
C ASN A 78 -5.67 0.61 1.86
N LEU A 79 -4.44 1.08 1.67
CA LEU A 79 -3.94 1.59 0.42
C LEU A 79 -2.59 0.91 0.09
N SER A 80 -2.47 0.32 -1.10
CA SER A 80 -1.22 -0.26 -1.57
C SER A 80 -0.79 0.38 -2.89
N PRO A 81 0.33 1.12 -2.92
CA PRO A 81 0.86 1.72 -4.14
C PRO A 81 1.58 0.71 -5.06
N GLY A 82 1.92 -0.48 -4.55
CA GLY A 82 2.79 -1.41 -5.26
C GLY A 82 4.26 -0.98 -5.21
N MET A 83 5.03 -1.35 -6.24
CA MET A 83 6.42 -0.92 -6.39
C MET A 83 6.46 0.47 -7.03
N VAL A 84 7.06 1.43 -6.33
CA VAL A 84 7.21 2.81 -6.79
C VAL A 84 8.70 3.15 -6.84
N THR A 85 9.16 3.73 -7.95
CA THR A 85 10.56 4.13 -8.15
C THR A 85 10.94 5.30 -7.26
N THR A 86 11.19 5.01 -5.99
CA THR A 86 11.64 5.95 -4.96
C THR A 86 13.08 5.62 -4.56
N ASP A 87 13.79 6.57 -3.95
CA ASP A 87 15.15 6.34 -3.45
C ASP A 87 15.22 5.13 -2.51
N LEU A 88 14.19 4.90 -1.70
CA LEU A 88 14.09 3.72 -0.85
C LEU A 88 14.11 2.43 -1.66
N LEU A 89 13.31 2.33 -2.73
CA LEU A 89 13.27 1.14 -3.58
C LEU A 89 14.59 0.97 -4.35
N MET A 90 15.12 2.08 -4.89
CA MET A 90 16.32 2.06 -5.72
C MET A 90 17.57 1.73 -4.89
N SER A 91 17.63 2.12 -3.62
CA SER A 91 18.73 1.74 -2.70
C SER A 91 18.87 0.23 -2.49
N GLY A 92 17.79 -0.53 -2.72
CA GLY A 92 17.78 -2.00 -2.64
C GLY A 92 18.10 -2.73 -3.95
N ALA A 93 18.38 -2.02 -5.04
CA ALA A 93 18.50 -2.58 -6.40
C ALA A 93 19.86 -3.26 -6.70
N ASN A 94 20.43 -3.97 -5.73
CA ASN A 94 21.84 -4.42 -5.80
C ASN A 94 22.00 -5.84 -6.36
N THR A 95 20.90 -6.51 -6.72
CA THR A 95 20.92 -7.90 -7.23
C THR A 95 20.24 -7.99 -8.58
N LYS A 96 20.64 -8.98 -9.41
CA LYS A 96 20.00 -9.23 -10.71
C LYS A 96 18.48 -9.42 -10.57
N GLN A 97 18.06 -10.13 -9.52
CA GLN A 97 16.66 -10.37 -9.21
C GLN A 97 15.93 -9.08 -8.84
N ALA A 98 16.55 -8.19 -8.04
CA ALA A 98 15.95 -6.91 -7.70
C ALA A 98 15.78 -6.02 -8.94
N LYS A 99 16.83 -5.89 -9.77
CA LYS A 99 16.80 -5.15 -11.04
C LYS A 99 15.67 -5.66 -11.95
N PHE A 100 15.56 -6.98 -12.10
CA PHE A 100 14.50 -7.63 -12.88
C PHE A 100 13.10 -7.22 -12.40
N PHE A 101 12.79 -7.40 -11.11
CA PHE A 101 11.45 -7.07 -10.58
C PHE A 101 11.17 -5.57 -10.60
N ILE A 102 12.16 -4.72 -10.34
CA ILE A 102 12.00 -3.26 -10.41
C ILE A 102 11.64 -2.83 -11.84
N ASN A 103 12.37 -3.30 -12.85
CA ASN A 103 12.09 -2.93 -14.25
C ASN A 103 10.69 -3.34 -14.72
N ILE A 104 10.22 -4.51 -14.26
CA ILE A 104 8.92 -5.06 -14.67
C ILE A 104 7.77 -4.38 -13.94
N LEU A 105 7.86 -4.29 -12.62
CA LEU A 105 6.71 -4.01 -11.75
C LEU A 105 6.68 -2.57 -11.22
N ALA A 106 7.82 -1.88 -11.17
CA ALA A 106 7.86 -0.54 -10.61
C ALA A 106 7.32 0.50 -11.59
N GLU A 107 6.54 1.42 -11.05
CA GLU A 107 6.07 2.61 -11.77
C GLU A 107 6.57 3.89 -11.10
N PRO A 108 6.69 4.99 -11.87
CA PRO A 108 6.90 6.32 -11.30
C PRO A 108 5.80 6.72 -10.30
N PRO A 109 6.07 7.61 -9.34
CA PRO A 109 5.11 8.01 -8.34
C PRO A 109 3.88 8.74 -8.91
N GLU A 110 4.03 9.48 -10.02
CA GLU A 110 2.97 10.28 -10.63
C GLU A 110 1.74 9.45 -11.06
N PRO A 111 1.87 8.41 -11.92
CA PRO A 111 0.72 7.59 -12.32
C PRO A 111 0.12 6.79 -11.15
N VAL A 112 0.95 6.41 -10.17
CA VAL A 112 0.49 5.72 -8.96
C VAL A 112 -0.37 6.67 -8.13
N ALA A 113 0.10 7.89 -7.89
CA ALA A 113 -0.63 8.92 -7.15
C ALA A 113 -1.94 9.31 -7.87
N GLU A 114 -1.90 9.54 -9.18
CA GLU A 114 -3.08 9.88 -9.97
C GLU A 114 -4.19 8.81 -9.84
N TYR A 115 -3.81 7.53 -9.90
CA TYR A 115 -4.73 6.44 -9.66
C TYR A 115 -5.28 6.44 -8.22
N LEU A 116 -4.40 6.48 -7.22
CA LEU A 116 -4.81 6.36 -5.81
C LEU A 116 -5.65 7.53 -5.35
N VAL A 117 -5.31 8.77 -5.72
CA VAL A 117 -6.07 9.97 -5.38
C VAL A 117 -7.48 9.90 -5.95
N ARG A 118 -7.63 9.47 -7.21
CA ARG A 118 -8.94 9.26 -7.84
C ARG A 118 -9.77 8.23 -7.07
N CYS A 119 -9.17 7.10 -6.67
CA CYS A 119 -9.86 6.09 -5.87
C CYS A 119 -10.26 6.62 -4.48
N ILE A 120 -9.34 7.29 -3.78
CA ILE A 120 -9.57 7.89 -2.45
C ILE A 120 -10.73 8.88 -2.52
N ARG A 121 -10.74 9.80 -3.49
CA ARG A 121 -11.82 10.80 -3.65
C ARG A 121 -13.16 10.17 -3.99
N SER A 122 -13.17 9.05 -4.71
CA SER A 122 -14.41 8.39 -5.13
C SER A 122 -15.21 7.76 -3.98
N ILE A 123 -14.55 7.38 -2.89
CA ILE A 123 -15.19 6.74 -1.72
C ILE A 123 -16.14 7.70 -0.98
N PRO A 124 -15.68 8.87 -0.48
CA PRO A 124 -16.55 9.81 0.21
C PRO A 124 -17.59 10.43 -0.74
N SER A 125 -17.24 10.67 -2.01
CA SER A 125 -18.21 11.20 -2.99
C SER A 125 -19.40 10.28 -3.23
N LYS A 126 -19.24 8.97 -3.01
CA LYS A 126 -20.33 7.98 -3.08
C LYS A 126 -21.00 7.73 -1.73
N GLY A 127 -20.59 8.42 -0.65
CA GLY A 127 -21.07 8.19 0.71
C GLY A 127 -20.74 6.79 1.26
N SER A 128 -19.70 6.13 0.73
CA SER A 128 -19.41 4.73 1.07
C SER A 128 -18.70 4.59 2.42
N MET A 129 -19.41 4.05 3.41
CA MET A 129 -18.85 3.67 4.72
C MET A 129 -18.44 2.19 4.78
N LYS A 130 -18.00 1.63 3.66
CA LYS A 130 -17.50 0.25 3.59
C LYS A 130 -15.97 0.21 3.67
N PRO A 131 -15.39 -0.66 4.52
CA PRO A 131 -13.96 -0.97 4.48
C PRO A 131 -13.50 -1.25 3.04
N THR A 132 -12.41 -0.64 2.63
CA THR A 132 -11.88 -0.79 1.26
C THR A 132 -10.39 -1.02 1.30
N TYR A 133 -9.91 -1.85 0.38
CA TYR A 133 -8.51 -2.06 0.13
C TYR A 133 -8.18 -1.69 -1.33
N ILE A 134 -7.66 -0.48 -1.52
CA ILE A 134 -7.27 0.03 -2.83
C ILE A 134 -5.85 -0.43 -3.15
N ARG A 135 -5.65 -1.03 -4.34
CA ARG A 135 -4.34 -1.52 -4.79
C ARG A 135 -4.04 -1.08 -6.22
N PHE A 136 -2.92 -0.37 -6.41
CA PHE A 136 -2.46 -0.02 -7.76
C PHE A 136 -1.83 -1.21 -8.49
N LEU A 137 -1.02 -2.00 -7.78
CA LEU A 137 -0.41 -3.23 -8.28
C LEU A 137 -1.15 -4.43 -7.69
N THR A 138 -1.98 -5.07 -8.50
CA THR A 138 -2.70 -6.29 -8.12
C THR A 138 -1.91 -7.53 -8.52
N GLY A 139 -2.27 -8.70 -7.95
CA GLY A 139 -1.67 -9.97 -8.36
C GLY A 139 -1.81 -10.21 -9.87
N LEU A 140 -3.00 -10.02 -10.43
CA LEU A 140 -3.26 -10.16 -11.86
C LEU A 140 -2.37 -9.23 -12.71
N LYS A 141 -2.23 -7.95 -12.31
CA LYS A 141 -1.37 -6.97 -12.99
C LYS A 141 0.11 -7.36 -12.90
N ALA A 142 0.55 -7.88 -11.76
CA ALA A 142 1.93 -8.35 -11.60
C ALA A 142 2.20 -9.59 -12.47
N TYR A 143 1.30 -10.57 -12.47
CA TYR A 143 1.44 -11.78 -13.28
C TYR A 143 1.44 -11.46 -14.78
N SER A 144 0.56 -10.57 -15.25
CA SER A 144 0.52 -10.18 -16.67
C SER A 144 1.79 -9.46 -17.11
N GLN A 145 2.36 -8.58 -16.26
CA GLN A 145 3.62 -7.90 -16.54
C GLN A 145 4.81 -8.87 -16.55
N ILE A 146 4.87 -9.83 -15.62
CA ILE A 146 5.90 -10.86 -15.60
C ILE A 146 5.79 -11.78 -16.82
N PHE A 147 4.58 -12.20 -17.20
CA PHE A 147 4.37 -13.01 -18.40
C PHE A 147 4.80 -12.26 -19.66
N ALA A 148 4.37 -11.00 -19.83
CA ALA A 148 4.76 -10.18 -20.97
C ALA A 148 6.27 -9.93 -21.04
N ARG A 149 6.94 -9.89 -19.88
CA ARG A 149 8.41 -9.84 -19.80
C ARG A 149 9.03 -11.12 -20.36
N LEU A 150 8.56 -12.28 -19.92
CA LEU A 150 9.12 -13.58 -20.29
C LEU A 150 8.82 -13.94 -21.76
N ALA A 151 7.62 -13.62 -22.24
CA ALA A 151 7.19 -13.97 -23.60
C ALA A 151 7.71 -13.00 -24.68
N PHE A 152 7.77 -11.70 -24.36
CA PHE A 152 8.00 -10.65 -25.37
C PHE A 152 9.18 -9.72 -25.05
N GLY A 153 9.91 -9.96 -23.95
CA GLY A 153 11.06 -9.12 -23.57
C GLY A 153 10.69 -7.69 -23.17
N THR A 154 9.40 -7.39 -22.96
CA THR A 154 8.92 -6.04 -22.61
C THR A 154 9.58 -5.50 -21.34
N ARG A 155 9.64 -4.18 -21.18
CA ARG A 155 10.15 -3.50 -19.98
C ARG A 155 11.60 -3.86 -19.57
N ARG A 156 12.44 -4.35 -20.50
CA ARG A 156 13.88 -4.54 -20.26
C ARG A 156 14.53 -3.20 -19.98
N ASN A 157 15.44 -3.15 -19.01
CA ASN A 157 16.30 -1.98 -18.78
C ASN A 157 15.53 -0.65 -18.61
N ARG A 158 14.28 -0.72 -18.14
CA ARG A 158 13.38 0.44 -18.09
C ARG A 158 13.85 1.49 -17.08
N HIS A 159 14.32 1.04 -15.92
CA HIS A 159 14.76 1.87 -14.81
C HIS A 159 16.23 1.58 -14.42
N LEU A 160 16.67 0.33 -14.61
CA LEU A 160 17.99 -0.17 -14.22
C LEU A 160 18.57 -1.04 -15.31
N THR A 161 19.86 -0.93 -15.60
CA THR A 161 20.54 -1.83 -16.55
C THR A 161 20.69 -3.23 -15.95
N GLU A 162 20.10 -4.22 -16.63
CA GLU A 162 20.21 -5.65 -16.34
C GLU A 162 21.45 -6.26 -17.04
N ASP A 163 22.24 -7.04 -16.30
CA ASP A 163 23.45 -7.73 -16.77
C ASP A 163 23.15 -9.11 -17.38
#